data_AF-A0A137P5C1-F1
#
_entry.id   AF-A0A137P5C1-F1
#
_cell.length_a   1.000
_cell.length_b   1.000
_cell.length_c   1.000
_cell.angle_alpha   90.00
_cell.angle_beta   90.00
_cell.angle_gamma   90.00
#
_symmetry.space_group_name_H-M   'P 1'
#
loop_
_entity.id
_entity.type
_entity.pdbx_description
1 polymer ?
#
loop_
_entity_poly.entity_id
_entity_poly.type
_entity_poly.pdbx_seq_one_letter_code
_entity_poly.pdbx_strand_id
1 'polypeptide(L)'
;MPLVNRLIEEECLSQKRRKDSTLTYSSHGSFPSTPATADFEEGIPIDDTYELVKVAKQRSQRVIKSVDIEEYPRILVSHFFAINEYTSYPRVLDFTEYSTTFRNQHPPDYLISAIIADSSLVSPSIHLHRQNLEFFEHHYQLSLTQMLPYLAKPNIILIQAILILWESDHNMGNFTRCIERMTSAIRLSQTLNFHHISDPSSRLYQIYNKQQLNTIRKLWDLMHFRDHQIAQLVNRPSLLPPYEKELRDYNLGNPIIKHQELLGQSKHSFPNVWNKLPSIDSRMYPIA
;
A
#
# COMPACT_ATOMS: atom_id res chain seq x y z
N MET A 1 7.85 10.08 -25.64
CA MET A 1 6.87 9.77 -24.58
C MET A 1 6.41 11.05 -23.84
N PRO A 2 5.75 12.03 -24.49
CA PRO A 2 5.39 13.29 -23.82
C PRO A 2 4.10 13.23 -22.98
N LEU A 3 3.16 12.31 -23.27
CA LEU A 3 1.83 12.30 -22.63
C LEU A 3 1.79 11.65 -21.24
N VAL A 4 2.67 10.69 -20.95
CA VAL A 4 2.72 10.02 -19.62
C VAL A 4 3.35 10.94 -18.57
N ASN A 5 4.43 11.62 -18.94
CA ASN A 5 5.02 12.66 -18.10
C ASN A 5 4.00 13.79 -17.84
N ARG A 6 3.22 14.18 -18.86
CA ARG A 6 2.22 15.23 -18.74
C ARG A 6 1.12 14.89 -17.73
N LEU A 7 0.63 13.65 -17.69
CA LEU A 7 -0.42 13.24 -16.75
C LEU A 7 0.10 13.23 -15.29
N ILE A 8 1.32 12.77 -15.07
CA ILE A 8 1.94 12.76 -13.73
C ILE A 8 2.33 14.17 -13.29
N GLU A 9 2.83 15.01 -14.21
CA GLU A 9 3.14 16.42 -13.96
C GLU A 9 1.88 17.26 -13.71
N GLU A 10 0.79 17.04 -14.45
CA GLU A 10 -0.50 17.73 -14.26
C GLU A 10 -1.15 17.33 -12.91
N GLU A 11 -0.98 16.11 -12.43
CA GLU A 11 -1.43 15.67 -11.11
C GLU A 11 -0.63 16.34 -9.97
N CYS A 12 0.70 16.44 -10.12
CA CYS A 12 1.57 17.19 -9.20
C CYS A 12 1.24 18.69 -9.16
N LEU A 13 0.97 19.30 -10.32
CA LEU A 13 0.67 20.74 -10.43
C LEU A 13 -0.73 21.12 -9.95
N SER A 14 -1.73 20.27 -10.21
CA SER A 14 -3.12 20.50 -9.79
C SER A 14 -3.30 20.46 -8.27
N GLN A 15 -2.49 19.69 -7.54
CA GLN A 15 -2.53 19.66 -6.07
C GLN A 15 -1.74 20.81 -5.42
N LYS A 16 -0.68 21.31 -6.07
CA LYS A 16 0.01 22.55 -5.62
C LYS A 16 -0.96 23.73 -5.61
N ARG A 17 -1.84 23.84 -6.61
CA ARG A 17 -2.89 24.88 -6.67
C ARG A 17 -3.99 24.75 -5.62
N ARG A 18 -4.24 23.54 -5.09
CA ARG A 18 -5.21 23.31 -4.00
C ARG A 18 -4.66 23.68 -2.62
N LYS A 19 -3.33 23.68 -2.43
CA LYS A 19 -2.69 24.14 -1.18
C LYS A 19 -2.67 25.67 -1.04
N ASP A 20 -2.80 26.41 -2.14
CA ASP A 20 -2.78 27.88 -2.13
C ASP A 20 -4.17 28.53 -1.99
N SER A 21 -5.26 27.75 -2.04
CA SER A 21 -6.63 28.26 -1.88
C SER A 21 -7.13 28.05 -0.45
N THR A 22 -6.55 28.78 0.52
CA THR A 22 -7.13 28.94 1.85
C THR A 22 -8.32 29.90 1.76
N LEU A 23 -9.53 29.34 1.72
CA LEU A 23 -10.79 30.09 1.78
C LEU A 23 -10.86 30.88 3.10
N THR A 24 -10.83 32.20 3.01
CA THR A 24 -11.20 33.11 4.09
C THR A 24 -12.73 33.14 4.23
N TYR A 25 -13.24 32.56 5.31
CA TYR A 25 -14.64 32.65 5.69
C TYR A 25 -14.88 34.03 6.33
N SER A 26 -15.58 34.93 5.63
CA SER A 26 -16.03 36.20 6.20
C SER A 26 -17.40 35.99 6.85
N SER A 27 -17.49 36.24 8.17
CA SER A 27 -18.74 36.17 8.92
C SER A 27 -19.48 37.50 8.83
N HIS A 28 -20.57 37.57 8.08
CA HIS A 28 -21.63 38.54 8.30
C HIS A 28 -22.98 37.90 7.96
N GLY A 29 -23.83 37.76 8.98
CA GLY A 29 -25.17 37.19 8.86
C GLY A 29 -25.92 37.33 10.17
N SER A 30 -26.50 38.51 10.36
CA SER A 30 -27.35 38.92 11.48
C SER A 30 -28.72 38.23 11.39
N PHE A 31 -29.18 37.58 12.46
CA PHE A 31 -30.61 37.35 12.71
C PHE A 31 -30.93 37.37 14.23
N PRO A 32 -32.18 37.71 14.60
CA PRO A 32 -32.49 38.40 15.85
C PRO A 32 -32.82 37.50 17.03
N SER A 33 -32.73 38.13 18.20
CA SER A 33 -33.07 37.70 19.55
C SER A 33 -34.57 37.47 19.77
N THR A 34 -34.94 36.44 20.56
CA THR A 34 -35.67 36.54 21.85
C THR A 34 -35.84 35.15 22.52
N PRO A 35 -36.11 35.09 23.84
CA PRO A 35 -35.54 34.09 24.75
C PRO A 35 -36.57 33.10 25.31
N ALA A 36 -36.06 32.00 25.89
CA ALA A 36 -36.79 31.24 26.90
C ALA A 36 -35.79 30.75 27.96
N THR A 37 -35.95 31.32 29.15
CA THR A 37 -35.33 30.94 30.43
C THR A 37 -35.72 29.51 30.83
N ALA A 38 -34.73 28.73 31.24
CA ALA A 38 -34.91 27.62 32.16
C ALA A 38 -33.65 27.53 33.03
N ASP A 39 -33.80 27.98 34.27
CA ASP A 39 -32.83 27.91 35.35
C ASP A 39 -32.52 26.44 35.68
N PHE A 40 -31.24 26.07 35.63
CA PHE A 40 -30.66 24.99 36.44
C PHE A 40 -29.15 25.26 36.56
N GLU A 41 -28.78 26.07 37.54
CA GLU A 41 -27.41 26.14 38.04
C GLU A 41 -27.17 24.96 38.98
N GLU A 42 -26.49 23.92 38.50
CA GLU A 42 -25.68 23.05 39.35
C GLU A 42 -24.26 23.06 38.80
N GLY A 43 -23.43 23.93 39.39
CA GLY A 43 -22.01 24.03 39.11
C GLY A 43 -21.29 22.75 39.55
N ILE A 44 -20.93 21.91 38.59
CA ILE A 44 -19.94 20.87 38.80
C ILE A 44 -18.60 21.57 39.11
N PRO A 45 -17.89 21.21 40.19
CA PRO A 45 -16.63 21.85 40.54
C PRO A 45 -15.63 21.69 39.39
N ILE A 46 -15.18 22.82 38.85
CA ILE A 46 -14.32 22.90 37.65
C ILE A 46 -12.93 22.25 37.89
N ASP A 47 -12.58 21.99 39.15
CA ASP A 47 -11.24 21.55 39.57
C ASP A 47 -10.92 20.08 39.23
N ASP A 48 -11.88 19.16 39.36
CA ASP A 48 -11.64 17.72 39.12
C ASP A 48 -11.53 17.38 37.63
N THR A 49 -12.21 18.13 36.77
CA THR A 49 -12.16 17.96 35.30
C THR A 49 -10.80 18.31 34.72
N TYR A 50 -10.11 19.30 35.29
CA TYR A 50 -8.81 19.74 34.76
C TYR A 50 -7.71 18.69 35.03
N GLU A 51 -7.71 18.11 36.23
CA GLU A 51 -6.78 17.04 36.60
C GLU A 51 -7.11 15.71 35.89
N LEU A 52 -8.38 15.38 35.68
CA LEU A 52 -8.77 14.21 34.87
C LEU A 52 -8.32 14.34 33.40
N VAL A 53 -8.43 15.54 32.80
CA VAL A 53 -7.94 15.81 31.44
C VAL A 53 -6.40 15.79 31.38
N LYS A 54 -5.72 16.24 32.42
CA LYS A 54 -4.24 16.17 32.55
C LYS A 54 -3.76 14.73 32.68
N VAL A 55 -4.42 13.92 33.52
CA VAL A 55 -4.10 12.50 33.72
C VAL A 55 -4.43 11.68 32.48
N ALA A 56 -5.50 12.02 31.75
CA ALA A 56 -5.83 11.42 30.45
C ALA A 56 -4.80 11.82 29.37
N LYS A 57 -4.38 13.09 29.30
CA LYS A 57 -3.29 13.55 28.42
C LYS A 57 -1.96 12.87 28.75
N GLN A 58 -1.63 12.74 30.04
CA GLN A 58 -0.41 12.07 30.49
C GLN A 58 -0.46 10.56 30.28
N ARG A 59 -1.63 9.91 30.40
CA ARG A 59 -1.80 8.48 30.03
C ARG A 59 -1.73 8.27 28.53
N SER A 60 -2.33 9.14 27.71
CA SER A 60 -2.12 9.12 26.25
C SER A 60 -0.64 9.35 25.91
N GLN A 61 0.05 10.30 26.55
CA GLN A 61 1.48 10.54 26.32
C GLN A 61 2.41 9.44 26.86
N ARG A 62 2.01 8.69 27.90
CA ARG A 62 2.77 7.55 28.44
C ARG A 62 2.55 6.26 27.65
N VAL A 63 1.42 6.10 26.96
CA VAL A 63 1.15 4.96 26.07
C VAL A 63 1.76 5.18 24.66
N ILE A 64 2.17 6.41 24.32
CA ILE A 64 2.85 6.76 23.06
C ILE A 64 4.39 6.59 23.16
N LYS A 65 4.89 5.91 24.19
CA LYS A 65 6.30 5.48 24.24
C LYS A 65 6.40 4.01 23.85
N SER A 66 7.08 3.78 22.73
CA SER A 66 7.76 2.54 22.28
C SER A 66 7.13 1.69 21.17
N VAL A 67 6.48 2.29 20.17
CA VAL A 67 6.82 1.88 18.80
C VAL A 67 7.73 2.96 18.28
N ASP A 68 9.00 2.64 18.10
CA ASP A 68 9.94 3.57 17.50
C ASP A 68 9.42 3.88 16.09
N ILE A 69 9.13 5.16 15.81
CA ILE A 69 8.57 5.58 14.51
C ILE A 69 9.52 5.13 13.38
N GLU A 70 10.81 5.00 13.68
CA GLU A 70 11.85 4.48 12.79
C GLU A 70 11.67 3.00 12.40
N GLU A 71 11.08 2.17 13.26
CA GLU A 71 10.84 0.76 12.97
C GLU A 71 9.55 0.52 12.18
N TYR A 72 8.64 1.50 12.16
CA TYR A 72 7.32 1.33 11.57
C TYR A 72 7.34 0.96 10.08
N PRO A 73 8.17 1.58 9.22
CA PRO A 73 8.34 1.16 7.82
C PRO A 73 8.70 -0.32 7.67
N ARG A 74 9.58 -0.85 8.55
CA ARG A 74 10.00 -2.26 8.51
C ARG A 74 8.86 -3.20 8.90
N ILE A 75 8.06 -2.81 9.89
CA ILE A 75 6.86 -3.53 10.30
C ILE A 75 5.87 -3.59 9.12
N LEU A 76 5.64 -2.46 8.47
CA LEU A 76 4.72 -2.33 7.33
C LEU A 76 5.13 -3.19 6.13
N VAL A 77 6.42 -3.23 5.78
CA VAL A 77 6.92 -4.12 4.72
C VAL A 77 6.67 -5.59 5.07
N SER A 78 6.92 -5.99 6.31
CA SER A 78 6.65 -7.37 6.75
C SER A 78 5.16 -7.68 6.73
N HIS A 79 4.34 -6.70 7.14
CA HIS A 79 2.89 -6.78 7.19
C HIS A 79 2.25 -6.94 5.81
N PHE A 80 2.77 -6.26 4.79
CA PHE A 80 2.35 -6.42 3.40
C PHE A 80 2.39 -7.88 2.94
N PHE A 81 3.50 -8.57 3.19
CA PHE A 81 3.64 -9.98 2.81
C PHE A 81 2.77 -10.90 3.67
N ALA A 82 2.58 -10.56 4.95
CA ALA A 82 1.71 -11.32 5.84
C ALA A 82 0.24 -11.24 5.40
N ILE A 83 -0.31 -10.05 5.13
CA ILE A 83 -1.71 -9.91 4.69
C ILE A 83 -1.95 -10.64 3.38
N ASN A 84 -1.06 -10.47 2.40
CA ASN A 84 -1.16 -11.15 1.11
C ASN A 84 -1.18 -12.68 1.24
N GLU A 85 -0.64 -13.22 2.35
CA GLU A 85 -0.73 -14.63 2.65
C GLU A 85 -2.14 -15.11 2.99
N TYR A 86 -2.91 -14.28 3.69
CA TYR A 86 -4.24 -14.65 4.20
C TYR A 86 -5.40 -14.23 3.28
N THR A 87 -5.22 -13.23 2.41
CA THR A 87 -6.33 -12.67 1.60
C THR A 87 -6.65 -13.44 0.31
N SER A 88 -5.89 -14.49 -0.01
CA SER A 88 -6.09 -15.37 -1.19
C SER A 88 -6.16 -14.65 -2.55
N TYR A 89 -5.81 -13.35 -2.63
CA TYR A 89 -5.84 -12.61 -3.89
C TYR A 89 -4.59 -12.92 -4.73
N PRO A 90 -4.67 -12.98 -6.08
CA PRO A 90 -3.48 -13.03 -6.92
C PRO A 90 -2.52 -11.88 -6.58
N ARG A 91 -1.36 -12.24 -6.03
CA ARG A 91 -0.40 -11.28 -5.45
C ARG A 91 0.39 -10.58 -6.55
N VAL A 92 0.45 -9.25 -6.50
CA VAL A 92 1.34 -8.46 -7.37
C VAL A 92 2.81 -8.87 -7.16
N LEU A 93 3.19 -9.04 -5.89
CA LEU A 93 4.54 -9.39 -5.46
C LEU A 93 4.47 -10.33 -4.26
N ASP A 94 5.12 -11.49 -4.34
CA ASP A 94 5.22 -12.43 -3.23
C ASP A 94 6.58 -12.36 -2.53
N PHE A 95 6.65 -12.90 -1.31
CA PHE A 95 7.86 -12.82 -0.49
C PHE A 95 9.03 -13.60 -1.10
N THR A 96 8.76 -14.74 -1.75
CA THR A 96 9.80 -15.56 -2.39
C THR A 96 10.41 -14.81 -3.58
N GLU A 97 9.57 -14.17 -4.40
CA GLU A 97 9.96 -13.30 -5.50
C GLU A 97 10.78 -12.13 -4.97
N TYR A 98 10.26 -11.38 -4.01
CA TYR A 98 10.94 -10.24 -3.41
C TYR A 98 12.32 -10.61 -2.84
N SER A 99 12.38 -11.64 -1.99
CA SER A 99 13.63 -12.09 -1.36
C SER A 99 14.64 -12.63 -2.37
N THR A 100 14.19 -13.28 -3.44
CA THR A 100 15.09 -13.80 -4.48
C THR A 100 15.64 -12.68 -5.36
N THR A 101 14.78 -11.75 -5.78
CA THR A 101 15.15 -10.60 -6.63
C THR A 101 16.10 -9.65 -5.91
N PHE A 102 15.90 -9.43 -4.61
CA PHE A 102 16.65 -8.46 -3.81
C PHE A 102 17.61 -9.10 -2.80
N ARG A 103 17.98 -10.38 -2.99
CA ARG A 103 18.87 -11.10 -2.06
C ARG A 103 20.19 -10.38 -1.80
N ASN A 104 20.76 -9.79 -2.86
CA ASN A 104 22.08 -9.14 -2.84
C ASN A 104 22.01 -7.66 -3.22
N GLN A 105 20.81 -7.08 -3.33
CA GLN A 105 20.59 -5.73 -3.83
C GLN A 105 19.49 -5.06 -3.03
N HIS A 106 19.62 -3.77 -2.76
CA HIS A 106 18.54 -3.01 -2.14
C HIS A 106 17.37 -2.89 -3.13
N PRO A 107 16.12 -3.18 -2.71
CA PRO A 107 14.95 -2.93 -3.53
C PRO A 107 14.85 -1.46 -3.96
N PRO A 108 14.30 -1.13 -5.13
CA PRO A 108 14.11 0.26 -5.50
C PRO A 108 13.21 0.99 -4.51
N ASP A 109 13.57 2.22 -4.14
CA ASP A 109 12.85 2.97 -3.11
C ASP A 109 11.37 3.18 -3.46
N TYR A 110 11.04 3.37 -4.74
CA TYR A 110 9.65 3.50 -5.18
C TYR A 110 8.80 2.27 -4.86
N LEU A 111 9.40 1.07 -4.90
CA LEU A 111 8.71 -0.17 -4.57
C LEU A 111 8.45 -0.25 -3.07
N ILE A 112 9.46 0.08 -2.26
CA ILE A 112 9.33 0.12 -0.80
C ILE A 112 8.25 1.12 -0.39
N SER A 113 8.29 2.33 -0.95
CA SER A 113 7.25 3.35 -0.71
C SER A 113 5.85 2.87 -1.12
N ALA A 114 5.72 2.15 -2.24
CA ALA A 114 4.42 1.59 -2.63
C ALA A 114 3.92 0.52 -1.64
N ILE A 115 4.80 -0.39 -1.22
CA ILE A 115 4.50 -1.42 -0.22
C ILE A 115 4.06 -0.80 1.11
N ILE A 116 4.78 0.22 1.58
CA ILE A 116 4.47 0.94 2.82
C ILE A 116 3.13 1.65 2.70
N ALA A 117 2.87 2.32 1.58
CA ALA A 117 1.60 2.99 1.34
C ALA A 117 0.45 1.98 1.45
N ASP A 118 0.50 0.88 0.72
CA ASP A 118 -0.57 -0.12 0.73
C ASP A 118 -0.80 -0.73 2.12
N SER A 119 0.26 -1.23 2.75
CA SER A 119 0.18 -1.85 4.07
C SER A 119 -0.26 -0.91 5.19
N SER A 120 -0.03 0.39 5.05
CA SER A 120 -0.46 1.38 6.05
C SER A 120 -1.98 1.47 6.16
N LEU A 121 -2.73 1.27 5.06
CA LEU A 121 -4.20 1.31 5.06
C LEU A 121 -4.83 0.21 5.93
N VAL A 122 -4.13 -0.92 6.06
CA VAL A 122 -4.60 -2.13 6.73
C VAL A 122 -3.72 -2.52 7.93
N SER A 123 -2.88 -1.59 8.40
CA SER A 123 -1.99 -1.82 9.53
C SER A 123 -2.80 -2.02 10.83
N PRO A 124 -2.57 -3.12 11.58
CA PRO A 124 -3.29 -3.42 12.82
C PRO A 124 -2.77 -2.62 14.02
N SER A 125 -1.77 -1.74 13.82
CA SER A 125 -1.22 -0.94 14.91
C SER A 125 -2.24 0.08 15.41
N ILE A 126 -2.86 -0.24 16.55
CA ILE A 126 -3.88 0.60 17.21
C ILE A 126 -3.35 2.03 17.48
N HIS A 127 -2.06 2.15 17.80
CA HIS A 127 -1.43 3.43 18.12
C HIS A 127 -1.18 4.29 16.87
N LEU A 128 -1.00 3.66 15.71
CA LEU A 128 -0.68 4.33 14.45
C LEU A 128 -1.89 4.41 13.52
N HIS A 129 -3.02 3.78 13.87
CA HIS A 129 -4.24 3.82 13.08
C HIS A 129 -4.69 5.24 12.70
N ARG A 130 -4.53 6.22 13.59
CA ARG A 130 -4.83 7.64 13.30
C ARG A 130 -3.85 8.28 12.31
N GLN A 131 -2.64 7.75 12.20
CA GLN A 131 -1.58 8.22 11.31
C GLN A 131 -1.49 7.38 10.03
N ASN A 132 -2.21 6.26 9.93
CA ASN A 132 -2.17 5.38 8.77
C ASN A 132 -2.48 6.11 7.46
N LEU A 133 -3.46 7.02 7.48
CA LEU A 133 -3.79 7.82 6.30
C LEU A 133 -2.65 8.79 5.94
N GLU A 134 -2.03 9.43 6.93
CA GLU A 134 -0.90 10.35 6.69
C GLU A 134 0.33 9.61 6.14
N PHE A 135 0.63 8.43 6.70
CA PHE A 135 1.68 7.55 6.20
C PHE A 135 1.39 7.05 4.79
N PHE A 136 0.14 6.62 4.54
CA PHE A 136 -0.33 6.24 3.21
C PHE A 136 -0.09 7.37 2.21
N GLU A 137 -0.63 8.56 2.47
CA GLU A 137 -0.54 9.69 1.54
C GLU A 137 0.92 10.10 1.29
N HIS A 138 1.74 10.16 2.35
CA HIS A 138 3.15 10.48 2.23
C HIS A 138 3.89 9.48 1.33
N HIS A 139 3.80 8.18 1.64
CA HIS A 139 4.53 7.15 0.90
C HIS A 139 3.96 6.90 -0.49
N TYR A 140 2.66 7.08 -0.70
CA TYR A 140 2.02 7.04 -2.02
C TYR A 140 2.64 8.11 -2.93
N GLN A 141 2.69 9.36 -2.49
CA GLN A 141 3.28 10.46 -3.27
C GLN A 141 4.79 10.31 -3.46
N LEU A 142 5.48 9.85 -2.42
CA LEU A 142 6.91 9.56 -2.50
C LEU A 142 7.21 8.49 -3.55
N SER A 143 6.43 7.41 -3.58
CA SER A 143 6.54 6.34 -4.57
C SER A 143 6.42 6.88 -5.99
N LEU A 144 5.37 7.67 -6.28
CA LEU A 144 5.18 8.28 -7.60
C LEU A 144 6.36 9.15 -8.03
N THR A 145 6.87 9.98 -7.11
CA THR A 145 8.01 10.85 -7.38
C THR A 145 9.27 10.04 -7.69
N GLN A 146 9.51 8.98 -6.91
CA GLN A 146 10.65 8.08 -7.09
C GLN A 146 10.56 7.23 -8.38
N MET A 147 9.37 7.00 -8.94
CA MET A 147 9.20 6.29 -10.21
C MET A 147 9.59 7.11 -11.45
N LEU A 148 9.53 8.44 -11.37
CA LEU A 148 9.73 9.33 -12.53
C LEU A 148 11.00 9.03 -13.35
N PRO A 149 12.19 8.82 -12.74
CA PRO A 149 13.41 8.53 -13.49
C PRO A 149 13.36 7.20 -14.26
N TYR A 150 12.51 6.25 -13.84
CA TYR A 150 12.40 4.91 -14.40
C TYR A 150 11.37 4.81 -15.54
N LEU A 151 10.55 5.84 -15.76
CA LEU A 151 9.55 5.85 -16.83
C LEU A 151 10.17 5.77 -18.23
N ALA A 152 11.38 6.31 -18.41
CA ALA A 152 12.10 6.26 -19.68
C ALA A 152 12.62 4.85 -20.03
N LYS A 153 12.85 4.00 -19.01
CA LYS A 153 13.33 2.62 -19.15
C LYS A 153 12.55 1.72 -18.18
N PRO A 154 11.29 1.43 -18.49
CA PRO A 154 10.44 0.66 -17.59
C PRO A 154 10.99 -0.74 -17.36
N ASN A 155 10.66 -1.33 -16.23
CA ASN A 155 11.01 -2.70 -15.87
C ASN A 155 9.84 -3.37 -15.12
N ILE A 156 9.98 -4.67 -14.84
CA ILE A 156 8.94 -5.46 -14.15
C ILE A 156 8.60 -4.86 -12.77
N ILE A 157 9.61 -4.39 -12.04
CA ILE A 157 9.48 -3.86 -10.68
C ILE A 157 8.66 -2.57 -10.67
N LEU A 158 8.84 -1.70 -11.67
CA LEU A 158 8.04 -0.49 -11.84
C LEU A 158 6.55 -0.83 -12.05
N ILE A 159 6.25 -1.85 -12.85
CA ILE A 159 4.87 -2.31 -13.06
C ILE A 159 4.29 -2.86 -11.76
N GLN A 160 5.05 -3.64 -11.00
CA GLN A 160 4.63 -4.13 -9.67
C GLN A 160 4.28 -2.98 -8.74
N ALA A 161 5.13 -1.96 -8.66
CA ALA A 161 4.87 -0.81 -7.80
C ALA A 161 3.61 -0.05 -8.21
N ILE A 162 3.37 0.14 -9.52
CA ILE A 162 2.13 0.79 -10.02
C ILE A 162 0.89 -0.05 -9.66
N LEU A 163 0.98 -1.37 -9.77
CA LEU A 163 -0.13 -2.27 -9.43
C LEU A 163 -0.40 -2.34 -7.92
N ILE A 164 0.61 -2.19 -7.09
CA ILE A 164 0.43 -2.03 -5.63
C ILE A 164 -0.30 -0.71 -5.34
N LEU A 165 0.13 0.41 -5.94
CA LEU A 165 -0.57 1.69 -5.76
C LEU A 165 -2.01 1.66 -6.30
N TRP A 166 -2.26 0.91 -7.38
CA TRP A 166 -3.61 0.67 -7.89
C TRP A 166 -4.52 -0.01 -6.86
N GLU A 167 -4.00 -0.99 -6.12
CA GLU A 167 -4.73 -1.67 -5.05
C GLU A 167 -5.06 -0.71 -3.90
N SER A 168 -4.10 0.15 -3.54
CA SER A 168 -4.35 1.18 -2.54
C SER A 168 -5.39 2.23 -3.00
N ASP A 169 -5.37 2.62 -4.29
CA ASP A 169 -6.41 3.48 -4.87
C ASP A 169 -7.79 2.81 -4.81
N HIS A 170 -7.85 1.50 -5.05
CA HIS A 170 -9.08 0.71 -4.97
C HIS A 170 -9.61 0.64 -3.53
N ASN A 171 -8.74 0.36 -2.56
CA ASN A 171 -9.06 0.31 -1.13
C ASN A 171 -9.57 1.67 -0.61
N MET A 172 -9.08 2.76 -1.18
CA MET A 172 -9.55 4.12 -0.88
C MET A 172 -10.80 4.55 -1.66
N GLY A 173 -11.30 3.72 -2.58
CA GLY A 173 -12.46 4.05 -3.42
C GLY A 173 -12.20 5.10 -4.50
N ASN A 174 -10.93 5.38 -4.83
CA ASN A 174 -10.53 6.40 -5.81
C ASN A 174 -10.55 5.84 -7.25
N PHE A 175 -11.73 5.54 -7.77
CA PHE A 175 -11.88 4.85 -9.07
C PHE A 175 -11.22 5.55 -10.26
N THR A 176 -11.18 6.89 -10.30
CA THR A 176 -10.47 7.63 -11.35
C THR A 176 -8.98 7.29 -11.36
N ARG A 177 -8.33 7.31 -10.18
CA ARG A 177 -6.92 6.92 -10.05
C ARG A 177 -6.70 5.45 -10.36
N CYS A 178 -7.63 4.57 -9.97
CA CYS A 178 -7.57 3.16 -10.37
C CYS A 178 -7.52 3.00 -11.90
N ILE A 179 -8.35 3.73 -12.64
CA ILE A 179 -8.36 3.66 -14.11
C ILE A 179 -7.03 4.17 -14.67
N GLU A 180 -6.52 5.29 -14.17
CA GLU A 180 -5.26 5.88 -14.62
C GLU A 180 -4.05 4.98 -14.33
N ARG A 181 -3.96 4.38 -13.14
CA ARG A 181 -2.91 3.43 -12.76
C ARG A 181 -2.99 2.16 -13.59
N MET A 182 -4.17 1.58 -13.76
CA MET A 182 -4.36 0.38 -14.59
C MET A 182 -3.96 0.64 -16.05
N THR A 183 -4.40 1.78 -16.62
CA THR A 183 -4.03 2.20 -17.97
C THR A 183 -2.51 2.36 -18.10
N SER A 184 -1.87 2.95 -17.09
CA SER A 184 -0.42 3.15 -17.08
C SER A 184 0.34 1.82 -17.00
N ALA A 185 -0.09 0.91 -16.12
CA ALA A 185 0.49 -0.44 -16.01
C ALA A 185 0.40 -1.19 -17.34
N ILE A 186 -0.78 -1.22 -17.97
CA ILE A 186 -1.00 -1.89 -19.26
C ILE A 186 -0.06 -1.34 -20.34
N ARG A 187 0.04 -0.01 -20.48
CA ARG A 187 0.89 0.63 -21.50
C ARG A 187 2.37 0.32 -21.29
N LEU A 188 2.84 0.34 -20.05
CA LEU A 188 4.22 -0.01 -19.72
C LEU A 188 4.49 -1.50 -19.96
N SER A 189 3.57 -2.38 -19.59
CA SER A 189 3.65 -3.82 -19.87
C SER A 189 3.68 -4.13 -21.38
N GLN A 190 2.89 -3.43 -22.18
CA GLN A 190 2.92 -3.55 -23.63
C GLN A 190 4.26 -3.08 -24.22
N THR A 191 4.85 -2.02 -23.67
CA THR A 191 6.20 -1.55 -24.03
C THR A 191 7.28 -2.60 -23.72
N LEU A 192 7.07 -3.42 -22.68
CA LEU A 192 7.92 -4.56 -22.33
C LEU A 192 7.51 -5.87 -23.02
N ASN A 193 6.60 -5.82 -24.00
CA ASN A 193 6.13 -6.96 -24.77
C ASN A 193 5.37 -8.04 -23.97
N PHE A 194 4.80 -7.72 -22.79
CA PHE A 194 4.11 -8.73 -21.96
C PHE A 194 2.96 -9.43 -22.69
N HIS A 195 2.33 -8.76 -23.66
CA HIS A 195 1.28 -9.32 -24.52
C HIS A 195 1.74 -10.51 -25.38
N HIS A 196 3.05 -10.73 -25.54
CA HIS A 196 3.62 -11.89 -26.23
C HIS A 196 3.95 -13.07 -25.29
N ILE A 197 3.57 -13.03 -24.01
CA ILE A 197 3.91 -14.07 -23.02
C ILE A 197 3.36 -15.46 -23.37
N SER A 198 2.33 -15.55 -24.22
CA SER A 198 1.75 -16.80 -24.70
C SER A 198 2.51 -17.41 -25.89
N ASP A 199 3.44 -16.67 -26.50
CA ASP A 199 4.26 -17.09 -27.63
C ASP A 199 5.69 -17.42 -27.16
N PRO A 200 6.05 -18.72 -27.04
CA PRO A 200 7.39 -19.15 -26.64
C PRO A 200 8.50 -18.74 -27.61
N SER A 201 8.16 -18.40 -28.87
CA SER A 201 9.12 -17.95 -29.88
C SER A 201 9.43 -16.45 -29.80
N SER A 202 8.68 -15.71 -28.98
CA SER A 202 8.83 -14.27 -28.86
C SER A 202 10.18 -13.87 -28.24
N ARG A 203 10.64 -12.66 -28.57
CA ARG A 203 11.88 -12.08 -28.03
C ARG A 203 11.87 -11.98 -26.49
N LEU A 204 10.69 -11.97 -25.88
CA LEU A 204 10.51 -11.92 -24.43
C LEU A 204 11.23 -13.09 -23.73
N TYR A 205 11.19 -14.30 -24.30
CA TYR A 205 11.87 -15.50 -23.79
C TYR A 205 13.40 -15.47 -23.94
N GLN A 206 13.93 -14.56 -24.75
CA GLN A 206 15.37 -14.33 -24.90
C GLN A 206 15.88 -13.29 -23.89
N ILE A 207 15.01 -12.39 -23.41
CA ILE A 207 15.37 -11.28 -22.53
C ILE A 207 15.24 -11.67 -21.06
N TYR A 208 14.20 -12.42 -20.71
CA TYR A 208 13.83 -12.71 -19.33
C TYR A 208 14.10 -14.15 -18.94
N ASN A 209 14.53 -14.36 -17.70
CA ASN A 209 14.71 -15.70 -17.15
C ASN A 209 13.37 -16.35 -16.75
N LYS A 210 13.37 -17.65 -16.46
CA LYS A 210 12.17 -18.42 -16.10
C LYS A 210 11.34 -17.80 -14.97
N GLN A 211 11.99 -17.26 -13.93
CA GLN A 211 11.30 -16.64 -12.81
C GLN A 211 10.61 -15.35 -13.23
N GLN A 212 11.32 -14.49 -13.96
CA GLN A 212 10.76 -13.25 -14.52
C GLN A 212 9.61 -13.53 -15.48
N LEU A 213 9.71 -14.58 -16.31
CA LEU A 213 8.63 -15.02 -17.20
C LEU A 213 7.37 -15.40 -16.41
N ASN A 214 7.52 -16.11 -15.29
CA ASN A 214 6.40 -16.45 -14.41
C ASN A 214 5.78 -15.20 -13.78
N THR A 215 6.60 -14.25 -13.31
CA THR A 215 6.12 -12.94 -12.84
C THR A 215 5.35 -12.20 -13.93
N ILE A 216 5.90 -12.11 -15.14
CA ILE A 216 5.26 -11.44 -16.27
C ILE A 216 3.89 -12.04 -16.55
N ARG A 217 3.79 -13.38 -16.61
CA ARG A 217 2.50 -14.06 -16.80
C ARG A 217 1.51 -13.72 -15.70
N LYS A 218 1.92 -13.83 -14.44
CA LYS A 218 1.11 -13.47 -13.26
C LYS A 218 0.58 -12.03 -13.35
N LEU A 219 1.45 -11.07 -13.63
CA LEU A 219 1.07 -9.66 -13.73
C LEU A 219 0.16 -9.37 -14.93
N TRP A 220 0.42 -10.01 -16.07
CA TRP A 220 -0.38 -9.87 -17.28
C TRP A 220 -1.81 -10.39 -17.06
N ASP A 221 -1.94 -11.59 -16.49
CA ASP A 221 -3.25 -12.17 -16.17
C ASP A 221 -4.01 -11.35 -15.13
N LEU A 222 -3.31 -10.85 -14.10
CA LEU A 222 -3.89 -9.95 -13.09
C LEU A 222 -4.46 -8.68 -13.75
N MET A 223 -3.72 -8.06 -14.67
CA MET A 223 -4.20 -6.87 -15.39
C MET A 223 -5.42 -7.18 -16.27
N HIS A 224 -5.45 -8.33 -16.96
CA HIS A 224 -6.64 -8.75 -17.72
C HIS A 224 -7.87 -8.88 -16.82
N PHE A 225 -7.72 -9.57 -15.68
CA PHE A 225 -8.80 -9.76 -14.72
C PHE A 225 -9.32 -8.42 -14.18
N ARG A 226 -8.42 -7.54 -13.75
CA ARG A 226 -8.79 -6.25 -13.16
C ARG A 226 -9.32 -5.25 -14.18
N ASP A 227 -8.76 -5.18 -15.38
CA ASP A 227 -9.26 -4.32 -16.46
C ASP A 227 -10.68 -4.69 -16.83
N HIS A 228 -10.99 -6.00 -16.92
CA HIS A 228 -12.34 -6.48 -17.16
C HIS A 228 -13.32 -6.07 -16.04
N GLN A 229 -12.93 -6.23 -14.76
CA GLN A 229 -13.75 -5.78 -13.63
C GLN A 229 -14.02 -4.27 -13.66
N ILE A 230 -12.99 -3.47 -13.91
CA ILE A 230 -13.11 -2.01 -14.01
C ILE A 230 -14.01 -1.63 -15.19
N ALA A 231 -13.80 -2.27 -16.35
CA ALA A 231 -14.58 -2.04 -17.56
C ALA A 231 -16.09 -2.22 -17.31
N GLN A 232 -16.46 -3.29 -16.61
CA GLN A 232 -17.83 -3.54 -16.18
C GLN A 232 -18.35 -2.49 -15.20
N LEU A 233 -17.55 -2.16 -14.18
CA LEU A 233 -17.94 -1.23 -13.12
C LEU A 233 -18.23 0.19 -13.65
N VAL A 234 -17.38 0.69 -14.54
CA VAL A 234 -17.47 2.06 -15.08
C VAL A 234 -18.07 2.13 -16.48
N ASN A 235 -18.65 1.03 -16.97
CA ASN A 235 -19.27 0.91 -18.28
C ASN A 235 -18.38 1.44 -19.43
N ARG A 236 -17.13 0.99 -19.47
CA ARG A 236 -16.18 1.29 -20.56
C ARG A 236 -15.74 0.02 -21.28
N PRO A 237 -15.25 0.11 -22.53
CA PRO A 237 -14.56 -1.00 -23.16
C PRO A 237 -13.32 -1.42 -22.36
N SER A 238 -13.06 -2.73 -22.34
CA SER A 238 -11.80 -3.31 -21.85
C SER A 238 -10.64 -2.79 -22.72
N LEU A 239 -9.54 -2.39 -22.08
CA LEU A 239 -8.31 -1.97 -22.77
C LEU A 239 -7.55 -3.18 -23.30
N LEU A 240 -7.64 -4.29 -22.60
CA LEU A 240 -7.09 -5.57 -23.01
C LEU A 240 -8.17 -6.41 -23.70
N PRO A 241 -7.83 -7.14 -24.78
CA PRO A 241 -8.77 -8.05 -25.41
C PRO A 241 -9.24 -9.12 -24.41
N PRO A 242 -10.46 -9.65 -24.57
CA PRO A 242 -10.93 -10.74 -23.73
C PRO A 242 -9.95 -11.91 -23.81
N TYR A 243 -9.53 -12.37 -22.64
CA TYR A 243 -8.57 -13.45 -22.54
C TYR A 243 -9.27 -14.75 -22.98
N GLU A 244 -8.93 -15.28 -24.17
CA GLU A 244 -9.59 -16.47 -24.75
C GLU A 244 -9.31 -17.77 -23.97
N LYS A 245 -8.49 -17.72 -22.91
CA LYS A 245 -8.06 -18.91 -22.18
C LYS A 245 -8.41 -18.83 -20.68
N GLU A 246 -9.47 -19.54 -20.29
CA GLU A 246 -9.58 -20.05 -18.91
C GLU A 246 -9.71 -18.99 -17.79
N LEU A 247 -10.77 -18.17 -17.84
CA LEU A 247 -11.37 -17.64 -16.60
C LEU A 247 -11.87 -18.77 -15.65
N ARG A 248 -11.84 -20.03 -16.10
CA ARG A 248 -12.21 -21.23 -15.33
C ARG A 248 -11.12 -21.71 -14.37
N ASP A 249 -9.85 -21.47 -14.67
CA ASP A 249 -8.73 -21.99 -13.85
C ASP A 249 -8.24 -20.98 -12.81
N TYR A 250 -8.70 -19.72 -12.92
CA TYR A 250 -8.61 -18.72 -11.85
C TYR A 250 -9.66 -18.89 -10.75
N ASN A 251 -10.42 -19.99 -10.75
CA ASN A 251 -10.90 -20.57 -9.50
C ASN A 251 -9.68 -21.01 -8.68
N LEU A 252 -9.06 -20.00 -8.05
CA LEU A 252 -8.43 -20.03 -6.75
C LEU A 252 -8.51 -21.42 -6.14
N GLY A 253 -7.49 -22.24 -6.41
CA GLY A 253 -7.24 -23.42 -5.61
C GLY A 253 -7.12 -22.93 -4.17
N ASN A 254 -8.20 -23.10 -3.40
CA ASN A 254 -8.32 -22.81 -1.99
C ASN A 254 -7.03 -23.26 -1.28
N PRO A 255 -6.11 -22.36 -0.87
CA PRO A 255 -4.96 -22.76 -0.06
C PRO A 255 -5.41 -23.20 1.34
N ILE A 256 -6.64 -22.83 1.73
CA ILE A 256 -7.27 -23.15 3.02
C ILE A 256 -7.34 -24.67 3.24
N ILE A 257 -7.55 -25.47 2.18
CA ILE A 257 -7.70 -26.93 2.32
C ILE A 257 -6.33 -27.62 2.51
N LYS A 258 -5.24 -27.09 1.92
CA LYS A 258 -3.90 -27.68 2.11
C LYS A 258 -3.27 -27.34 3.46
N HIS A 259 -3.61 -26.20 4.07
CA HIS A 259 -3.07 -25.85 5.38
C HIS A 259 -3.71 -26.64 6.54
N GLN A 260 -4.96 -27.08 6.42
CA GLN A 260 -5.57 -27.96 7.43
C GLN A 260 -4.99 -29.38 7.42
N GLU A 261 -4.56 -29.89 6.26
CA GLU A 261 -3.87 -31.18 6.17
C GLU A 261 -2.41 -31.11 6.66
N LEU A 262 -1.75 -29.96 6.51
CA LEU A 262 -0.36 -29.75 6.99
C LEU A 262 -0.27 -29.43 8.49
N LEU A 263 -1.27 -28.76 9.07
CA LEU A 263 -1.35 -28.52 10.52
C LEU A 263 -1.69 -29.78 11.33
N GLY A 264 -2.20 -30.83 10.67
CA GLY A 264 -2.37 -32.15 11.27
C GLY A 264 -1.08 -32.97 11.42
N GLN A 265 0.03 -32.57 10.79
CA GLN A 265 1.25 -33.39 10.73
C GLN A 265 2.55 -32.72 11.22
N SER A 266 2.60 -31.42 11.52
CA SER A 266 3.84 -30.79 11.98
C SER A 266 3.95 -30.66 13.51
N LYS A 267 4.27 -31.76 14.20
CA LYS A 267 5.00 -31.71 15.47
C LYS A 267 6.51 -31.61 15.18
N HIS A 268 6.97 -30.51 14.59
CA HIS A 268 8.41 -30.25 14.47
C HIS A 268 8.72 -28.78 14.74
N SER A 269 9.64 -28.58 15.69
CA SER A 269 10.15 -27.28 16.14
C SER A 269 10.86 -26.54 15.00
N PHE A 270 10.58 -25.25 14.86
CA PHE A 270 11.33 -24.36 13.99
C PHE A 270 12.81 -24.26 14.44
N PRO A 271 13.79 -24.35 13.52
CA PRO A 271 15.18 -24.08 13.84
C PRO A 271 15.40 -22.58 14.11
N ASN A 272 15.96 -22.27 15.27
CA ASN A 272 16.31 -20.92 15.71
C ASN A 272 17.56 -20.42 14.94
N VAL A 273 17.36 -19.68 13.85
CA VAL A 273 18.47 -19.09 13.05
C VAL A 273 18.73 -17.61 13.40
N TRP A 274 17.97 -17.02 14.32
CA TRP A 274 18.13 -15.60 14.71
C TRP A 274 19.04 -15.36 15.95
N ASN A 275 19.63 -16.40 16.55
CA ASN A 275 20.51 -16.28 17.73
C ASN A 275 21.99 -16.00 17.42
N LYS A 276 22.30 -15.24 16.35
CA LYS A 276 23.67 -14.77 16.10
C LYS A 276 23.68 -13.29 15.74
N LEU A 277 23.37 -12.45 16.72
CA LEU A 277 23.88 -11.09 16.82
C LEU A 277 24.65 -10.98 18.15
N PRO A 278 25.84 -10.36 18.16
CA PRO A 278 26.66 -10.26 19.36
C PRO A 278 25.92 -9.46 20.44
N SER A 279 25.83 -10.03 21.64
CA SER A 279 25.30 -9.38 22.83
C SER A 279 26.12 -8.15 23.17
N ILE A 280 25.50 -6.97 23.16
CA ILE A 280 26.08 -5.76 23.75
C ILE A 280 25.99 -5.93 25.27
N ASP A 281 27.15 -5.95 25.92
CA ASP A 281 27.30 -6.13 27.35
C ASP A 281 26.82 -4.87 28.09
N SER A 282 25.61 -4.93 28.65
CA SER A 282 24.99 -3.85 29.42
C SER A 282 25.43 -3.87 30.89
N ARG A 283 26.73 -3.81 31.13
CA ARG A 283 27.31 -3.59 32.47
C ARG A 283 28.32 -2.47 32.44
N MET A 284 27.82 -1.24 32.57
CA MET A 284 28.50 -0.16 33.29
C MET A 284 27.59 1.06 33.23
N TYR A 285 26.88 1.34 34.33
CA TYR A 285 26.69 2.66 34.93
C TYR A 285 25.90 2.45 36.24
N PRO A 286 26.51 2.56 37.42
CA PRO A 286 25.77 2.63 38.66
C PRO A 286 25.16 4.03 38.80
N ILE A 287 23.87 4.10 39.12
CA ILE A 287 23.24 5.31 39.64
C ILE A 287 23.36 5.23 41.17
N ALA A 288 24.14 6.15 41.72
CA ALA A 288 23.98 6.71 43.06
C ALA A 288 24.13 8.23 42.92
#